data_AF-R7V600-F1
#
_entry.id   AF-R7V600-F1
#
_cell.length_a   1.000
_cell.length_b   1.000
_cell.length_c   1.000
_cell.angle_alpha   90.00
_cell.angle_beta   90.00
_cell.angle_gamma   90.00
#
_symmetry.space_group_name_H-M   'P 1'
#
loop_
_entity.id
_entity.type
_entity.pdbx_description
1 polymer ?
#
loop_
_entity_poly.entity_id
_entity_poly.type
_entity_poly.pdbx_seq_one_letter_code
_entity_poly.pdbx_strand_id
1 'polypeptide(L)'
;MEDSGQLVDPNSTQCGKCHKPFKQYSKKKKSFLMRFTMTALNVPPVNGGYVCYECKKAILAANIVPQEELHSKGPVKKPRRSSFSPPKRNTSKRFKTTATASLEEGHYPRMFRSLLESHHARVAFDDIVTETIKKETKQMKKKKSLFSRQFNAESLEIFSWEEAMLEIQEDMPFFFLCLSAAMPSSADMQEQDLQGKRTKSEMPDKQARQRWCQRVGTILSIILYSHQPLVHGFIQTCIGTFLWMNGCSQMVLKVLHAFGLSRARTGTMTGVNSLRDNAVKDIANWKAQ
;
A
#
# COMPACT_ATOMS: atom_id res chain seq x y z
N MET A 1 -33.66 20.33 8.52
CA MET A 1 -33.05 21.60 8.97
C MET A 1 -31.86 21.86 8.06
N GLU A 2 -32.03 22.81 7.15
CA GLU A 2 -31.08 23.16 6.10
C GLU A 2 -29.84 23.82 6.71
N ASP A 3 -28.64 23.29 6.44
CA ASP A 3 -27.37 23.87 6.90
C ASP A 3 -26.97 24.97 5.89
N SER A 4 -27.57 26.15 6.05
CA SER A 4 -27.21 27.36 5.32
C SER A 4 -25.78 27.76 5.68
N GLY A 5 -24.83 27.50 4.77
CA GLY A 5 -23.44 27.87 4.92
C GLY A 5 -23.28 29.39 5.11
N GLN A 6 -22.72 29.81 6.24
CA GLN A 6 -22.41 31.21 6.49
C GLN A 6 -21.18 31.62 5.67
N LEU A 7 -21.37 32.63 4.81
CA LEU A 7 -20.30 33.33 4.12
C LEU A 7 -19.51 34.13 5.15
N VAL A 8 -18.20 33.93 5.21
CA VAL A 8 -17.31 34.71 6.08
C VAL A 8 -16.37 35.52 5.20
N ASP A 9 -16.18 36.79 5.56
CA ASP A 9 -15.21 37.69 4.95
C ASP A 9 -13.80 37.04 5.01
N PRO A 10 -13.10 36.89 3.87
CA PRO A 10 -11.77 36.28 3.81
C PRO A 10 -10.71 37.01 4.67
N ASN A 11 -10.97 38.26 5.08
CA ASN A 11 -10.09 39.01 5.97
C ASN A 11 -10.48 38.93 7.47
N SER A 12 -11.55 38.21 7.82
CA SER A 12 -11.97 38.04 9.21
C SER A 12 -10.94 37.22 10.00
N THR A 13 -10.52 37.77 11.15
CA THR A 13 -9.62 37.09 12.10
C THR A 13 -10.35 36.16 13.08
N GLN A 14 -11.68 36.06 12.98
CA GLN A 14 -12.53 35.26 13.87
C GLN A 14 -13.51 34.38 13.09
N CYS A 15 -13.88 33.25 13.69
CA CYS A 15 -14.92 32.39 13.12
C CYS A 15 -16.30 33.06 13.19
N GLY A 16 -17.03 33.15 12.08
CA GLY A 16 -18.37 33.77 12.03
C GLY A 16 -19.45 33.10 12.89
N LYS A 17 -19.22 31.86 13.37
CA LYS A 17 -20.19 31.12 14.19
C LYS A 17 -19.85 31.08 15.68
N CYS A 18 -18.59 30.80 16.04
CA CYS A 18 -18.19 30.72 17.45
C CYS A 18 -17.44 31.97 17.94
N HIS A 19 -17.21 32.95 17.06
CA HIS A 19 -16.51 34.22 17.32
C HIS A 19 -15.11 34.08 17.94
N LYS A 20 -14.55 32.87 17.98
CA LYS A 20 -13.20 32.64 18.48
C LYS A 20 -12.17 33.06 17.43
N PRO A 21 -11.06 33.69 17.84
CA PRO A 21 -10.00 34.12 16.93
C PRO A 21 -9.25 32.92 16.35
N PHE A 22 -8.88 33.01 15.09
CA PHE A 22 -7.97 32.04 14.48
C PHE A 22 -6.56 32.24 15.04
N LYS A 23 -5.91 31.15 15.49
CA LYS A 23 -4.51 31.22 15.91
C LYS A 23 -3.62 31.47 14.70
N GLN A 24 -3.05 32.67 14.62
CA GLN A 24 -2.10 33.08 13.58
C GLN A 24 -0.73 32.47 13.87
N TYR A 25 -0.17 31.71 12.94
CA TYR A 25 1.21 31.21 13.05
C TYR A 25 2.12 32.04 12.12
N SER A 26 3.11 32.73 12.71
CA SER A 26 4.07 33.55 11.97
C SER A 26 5.36 32.77 11.74
N LYS A 27 5.71 32.51 10.47
CA LYS A 27 7.06 32.11 10.08
C LYS A 27 7.46 32.86 8.82
N LYS A 28 8.46 33.75 8.95
CA LYS A 28 9.11 34.52 7.87
C LYS A 28 8.14 35.24 6.91
N LYS A 29 7.65 36.41 7.34
CA LYS A 29 6.97 37.46 6.52
C LYS A 29 5.72 37.04 5.73
N LYS A 30 5.12 35.88 6.01
CA LYS A 30 3.79 35.49 5.50
C LYS A 30 2.98 34.89 6.64
N SER A 31 1.83 35.49 6.94
CA SER A 31 0.83 34.97 7.87
C SER A 31 -0.05 33.98 7.13
N PHE A 32 -0.11 32.73 7.60
CA PHE A 32 -1.02 31.73 7.06
C PHE A 32 -1.99 31.29 8.17
N LEU A 33 -3.29 31.21 7.84
CA LEU A 33 -4.25 30.47 8.64
C LEU A 33 -3.87 28.99 8.60
N MET A 34 -3.76 28.32 9.76
CA MET A 34 -3.37 26.90 9.81
C MET A 34 -4.32 26.06 8.94
N ARG A 35 -3.77 25.52 7.86
CA ARG A 35 -4.41 24.57 6.95
C ARG A 35 -4.24 23.16 7.52
N PHE A 36 -5.31 22.56 8.00
CA PHE A 36 -5.37 21.09 8.06
C PHE A 36 -6.00 20.59 6.76
N THR A 37 -5.38 19.59 6.14
CA THR A 37 -6.00 18.84 5.05
C THR A 37 -7.26 18.15 5.59
N MET A 38 -8.36 18.24 4.84
CA MET A 38 -9.70 17.78 5.24
C MET A 38 -9.77 16.30 5.63
N THR A 39 -8.74 15.52 5.35
CA THR A 39 -8.65 14.09 5.67
C THR A 39 -8.58 13.79 7.18
N ALA A 40 -8.18 14.75 8.02
CA ALA A 40 -8.04 14.52 9.47
C ALA A 40 -9.34 14.71 10.28
N LEU A 41 -10.38 15.28 9.69
CA LEU A 41 -11.66 15.55 10.33
C LEU A 41 -12.73 14.98 9.40
N ASN A 42 -13.51 13.97 9.83
CA ASN A 42 -14.61 13.33 9.09
C ASN A 42 -15.71 14.34 8.66
N VAL A 43 -15.38 15.29 7.79
CA VAL A 43 -16.25 16.34 7.27
C VAL A 43 -16.15 16.23 5.75
N PRO A 44 -17.28 16.12 5.02
CA PRO A 44 -17.27 15.99 3.57
C PRO A 44 -16.57 17.19 2.92
N PRO A 45 -15.73 16.98 1.88
CA PRO A 45 -15.03 18.07 1.23
C PRO A 45 -16.01 19.02 0.55
N VAL A 46 -15.99 20.29 0.97
CA VAL A 46 -16.69 21.38 0.27
C VAL A 46 -15.65 22.13 -0.55
N ASN A 47 -15.83 22.20 -1.86
CA ASN A 47 -14.88 22.84 -2.77
C ASN A 47 -14.56 24.27 -2.29
N GLY A 48 -13.30 24.50 -1.92
CA GLY A 48 -12.81 25.82 -1.49
C GLY A 48 -13.19 26.25 -0.06
N GLY A 49 -13.74 25.36 0.78
CA GLY A 49 -14.11 25.68 2.16
C GLY A 49 -12.99 25.47 3.20
N TYR A 50 -12.98 26.31 4.24
CA TYR A 50 -12.16 26.16 5.46
C TYR A 50 -12.95 25.39 6.53
N VAL A 51 -12.33 24.90 7.61
CA VAL A 51 -13.04 24.27 8.74
C VAL A 51 -12.56 24.89 10.05
N CYS A 52 -13.49 25.30 10.93
CA CYS A 52 -13.13 25.79 12.27
C CYS A 52 -12.73 24.64 13.20
N TYR A 53 -11.60 24.78 13.92
CA TYR A 53 -11.10 23.77 14.86
C TYR A 53 -12.07 23.47 16.02
N GLU A 54 -12.71 24.50 16.56
CA GLU A 54 -13.53 24.40 17.76
C GLU A 54 -14.94 23.87 17.46
N CYS A 55 -15.56 24.34 16.37
CA CYS A 55 -16.93 23.94 16.03
C CYS A 55 -17.02 22.90 14.90
N LYS A 56 -15.89 22.48 14.33
CA LYS A 56 -15.76 21.44 13.28
C LYS A 56 -16.68 21.65 12.05
N LYS A 57 -17.16 22.88 11.82
CA LYS A 57 -18.00 23.22 10.67
C LYS A 57 -17.20 23.83 9.54
N ALA A 58 -17.63 23.53 8.31
CA ALA A 58 -17.12 24.14 7.09
C ALA A 58 -17.49 25.63 7.02
N ILE A 59 -16.55 26.46 6.59
CA ILE A 59 -16.65 27.89 6.39
C ILE A 59 -16.38 28.11 4.90
N LEU A 60 -17.36 28.64 4.18
CA LEU A 60 -17.22 28.94 2.75
C LEU A 60 -16.46 30.26 2.59
N ALA A 61 -15.41 30.26 1.75
CA ALA A 61 -14.70 31.47 1.39
C ALA A 61 -15.60 32.34 0.49
N ALA A 62 -15.93 33.56 0.91
CA ALA A 62 -16.55 34.52 0.02
C ALA A 62 -15.52 34.93 -1.05
N ASN A 63 -15.79 34.58 -2.30
CA ASN A 63 -15.06 34.85 -3.54
C ASN A 63 -14.27 33.67 -4.13
N ILE A 64 -15.00 32.76 -4.77
CA ILE A 64 -14.53 32.10 -6.00
C ILE A 64 -15.59 32.38 -7.06
N VAL A 65 -15.41 33.46 -7.82
CA VAL A 65 -16.21 33.74 -9.01
C VAL A 65 -15.86 32.68 -10.07
N PRO A 66 -16.85 31.99 -10.68
CA PRO A 66 -16.60 31.15 -11.84
C PRO A 66 -16.37 32.06 -13.06
N GLN A 67 -15.18 32.06 -13.65
CA GLN A 67 -14.93 32.77 -14.91
C GLN A 67 -15.33 31.88 -16.09
N GLU A 68 -16.38 32.29 -16.82
CA GLU A 68 -16.67 31.88 -18.20
C GLU A 68 -16.00 32.83 -19.21
N GLU A 69 -15.38 32.19 -20.21
CA GLU A 69 -15.12 32.52 -21.62
C GLU A 69 -14.66 33.90 -22.15
N LEU A 70 -13.89 33.79 -23.26
CA LEU A 70 -13.77 34.67 -24.43
C LEU A 70 -12.69 35.80 -24.44
N HIS A 71 -11.48 35.49 -24.94
CA HIS A 71 -11.05 35.81 -26.33
C HIS A 71 -9.61 35.37 -26.67
N SER A 72 -9.48 34.90 -27.91
CA SER A 72 -8.32 34.33 -28.62
C SER A 72 -7.19 35.31 -28.98
N LYS A 73 -5.94 34.81 -29.05
CA LYS A 73 -5.09 34.75 -30.28
C LYS A 73 -3.65 34.28 -29.96
N GLY A 74 -3.19 33.25 -30.66
CA GLY A 74 -1.80 32.78 -30.70
C GLY A 74 -1.72 31.30 -31.11
N PRO A 75 -0.85 30.88 -32.05
CA PRO A 75 -0.89 29.53 -32.60
C PRO A 75 -0.28 28.55 -31.61
N VAL A 76 -1.13 27.96 -30.76
CA VAL A 76 -0.76 26.84 -29.92
C VAL A 76 -0.59 25.62 -30.83
N LYS A 77 0.65 25.15 -30.97
CA LYS A 77 0.97 23.85 -31.57
C LYS A 77 0.12 22.80 -30.86
N LYS A 78 -0.84 22.21 -31.59
CA LYS A 78 -1.73 21.17 -31.07
C LYS A 78 -0.88 20.11 -30.35
N PRO A 79 -1.14 19.78 -29.07
CA PRO A 79 -0.59 18.57 -28.50
C PRO A 79 -1.13 17.43 -29.36
N ARG A 80 -0.22 16.66 -29.96
CA ARG A 80 -0.53 15.43 -30.70
C ARG A 80 -1.42 14.61 -29.76
N ARG A 81 -2.71 14.51 -30.07
CA ARG A 81 -3.57 13.46 -29.51
C ARG A 81 -2.83 12.17 -29.87
N SER A 82 -2.16 11.55 -28.90
CA SER A 82 -1.82 10.15 -29.02
C SER A 82 -3.17 9.45 -28.98
N SER A 83 -3.78 9.31 -30.15
CA SER A 83 -4.76 8.27 -30.38
C SER A 83 -4.11 7.02 -29.83
N PHE A 84 -4.63 6.50 -28.73
CA PHE A 84 -4.39 5.13 -28.32
C PHE A 84 -5.12 4.26 -29.36
N SER A 85 -4.60 4.31 -30.58
CA SER A 85 -4.95 3.40 -31.63
C SER A 85 -4.31 2.08 -31.20
N PRO A 86 -5.08 0.99 -31.04
CA PRO A 86 -4.50 -0.33 -30.90
C PRO A 86 -3.46 -0.50 -32.01
N PRO A 87 -2.26 -1.07 -31.73
CA PRO A 87 -1.26 -1.26 -32.76
C PRO A 87 -1.91 -1.97 -33.95
N LYS A 88 -1.80 -1.37 -35.14
CA LYS A 88 -2.34 -1.92 -36.38
C LYS A 88 -1.79 -3.35 -36.54
N ARG A 89 -2.69 -4.34 -36.44
CA ARG A 89 -2.41 -5.76 -36.69
C ARG A 89 -2.00 -5.96 -38.15
N ASN A 90 -0.72 -5.88 -38.42
CA ASN A 90 -0.06 -6.39 -39.64
C ASN A 90 1.20 -7.12 -39.14
N THR A 91 1.22 -8.43 -38.96
CA THR A 91 1.30 -9.46 -40.02
C THR A 91 1.21 -10.83 -39.35
N SER A 92 0.13 -11.58 -39.56
CA SER A 92 -0.20 -12.77 -38.76
C SER A 92 0.70 -14.01 -38.95
N LYS A 93 1.85 -13.86 -39.63
CA LYS A 93 2.78 -14.96 -39.96
C LYS A 93 4.23 -14.70 -39.54
N ARG A 94 4.67 -13.44 -39.40
CA ARG A 94 6.07 -13.10 -39.11
C ARG A 94 6.50 -13.56 -37.71
N PHE A 95 5.61 -13.43 -36.73
CA PHE A 95 5.90 -13.88 -35.37
C PHE A 95 6.06 -15.39 -35.27
N LYS A 96 5.32 -16.18 -36.07
CA LYS A 96 5.44 -17.65 -36.12
C LYS A 96 6.81 -18.05 -36.66
N THR A 97 7.21 -17.48 -37.80
CA THR A 97 8.53 -17.77 -38.39
C THR A 97 9.68 -17.36 -37.48
N THR A 98 9.58 -16.20 -36.81
CA THR A 98 10.60 -15.75 -35.86
C THR A 98 10.64 -16.61 -34.61
N ALA A 99 9.49 -17.06 -34.10
CA ALA A 99 9.43 -17.98 -32.98
C ALA A 99 10.04 -19.34 -33.33
N THR A 100 9.72 -19.91 -34.49
CA THR A 100 10.29 -21.20 -34.95
C THR A 100 11.80 -21.11 -35.12
N ALA A 101 12.31 -20.08 -35.81
CA ALA A 101 13.75 -19.88 -35.96
C ALA A 101 14.45 -19.71 -34.59
N SER A 102 13.86 -18.92 -33.69
CA SER A 102 14.41 -18.73 -32.34
C SER A 102 14.36 -20.02 -31.49
N LEU A 103 13.43 -20.93 -31.77
CA LEU A 103 13.36 -22.24 -31.11
C LEU A 103 14.48 -23.16 -31.62
N GLU A 104 14.69 -23.21 -32.94
CA GLU A 104 15.76 -23.99 -33.59
C GLU A 104 17.15 -23.53 -33.15
N GLU A 105 17.33 -22.22 -32.93
CA GLU A 105 18.56 -21.61 -32.42
C GLU A 105 18.72 -21.73 -30.88
N GLY A 106 17.73 -22.28 -30.16
CA GLY A 106 17.77 -22.39 -28.69
C GLY A 106 17.58 -21.06 -27.93
N HIS A 107 17.16 -19.99 -28.61
CA HIS A 107 16.93 -18.67 -28.06
C HIS A 107 15.51 -18.52 -27.47
N TYR A 108 15.22 -19.27 -26.40
CA TYR A 108 13.90 -19.31 -25.76
C TYR A 108 13.31 -17.93 -25.38
N PRO A 109 14.06 -16.97 -24.79
CA PRO A 109 13.48 -15.66 -24.47
C PRO A 109 12.98 -14.90 -25.71
N ARG A 110 13.70 -15.02 -26.83
CA ARG A 110 13.33 -14.38 -28.09
C ARG A 110 12.13 -15.08 -28.73
N MET A 111 12.08 -16.41 -28.65
CA MET A 111 10.92 -17.20 -29.06
C MET A 111 9.66 -16.78 -28.29
N PHE A 112 9.71 -16.77 -26.94
CA PHE A 112 8.56 -16.41 -26.11
C PHE A 112 8.08 -14.98 -26.38
N ARG A 113 8.99 -14.00 -26.50
CA ARG A 113 8.62 -12.63 -26.86
C ARG A 113 7.88 -12.57 -28.20
N SER A 114 8.36 -13.30 -29.19
CA SER A 114 7.72 -13.38 -30.51
C SER A 114 6.33 -14.05 -30.42
N LEU A 115 6.19 -15.12 -29.64
CA LEU A 115 4.90 -15.80 -29.45
C LEU A 115 3.87 -14.90 -28.78
N LEU A 116 4.27 -14.09 -27.79
CA LEU A 116 3.39 -13.17 -27.07
C LEU A 116 2.84 -12.03 -27.94
N GLU A 117 3.25 -11.89 -29.21
CA GLU A 117 2.58 -11.03 -30.17
C GLU A 117 1.19 -11.57 -30.57
N SER A 118 0.99 -12.89 -30.47
CA SER A 118 -0.29 -13.55 -30.74
C SER A 118 -1.25 -13.44 -29.56
N HIS A 119 -2.49 -13.06 -29.84
CA HIS A 119 -3.55 -13.02 -28.81
C HIS A 119 -3.75 -14.38 -28.14
N HIS A 120 -3.88 -15.45 -28.91
CA HIS A 120 -4.11 -16.79 -28.36
C HIS A 120 -2.93 -17.28 -27.50
N ALA A 121 -1.70 -16.94 -27.89
CA ALA A 121 -0.52 -17.30 -27.12
C ALA A 121 -0.45 -16.53 -25.79
N ARG A 122 -0.83 -15.24 -25.78
CA ARG A 122 -0.94 -14.46 -24.54
C ARG A 122 -1.97 -15.05 -23.58
N VAL A 123 -3.17 -15.35 -24.07
CA VAL A 123 -4.22 -15.96 -23.24
C VAL A 123 -3.73 -17.29 -22.65
N ALA A 124 -3.15 -18.17 -23.47
CA ALA A 124 -2.59 -19.43 -22.98
C ALA A 124 -1.44 -19.22 -21.99
N PHE A 125 -0.61 -18.20 -22.17
CA PHE A 125 0.46 -17.86 -21.25
C PHE A 125 -0.09 -17.35 -19.90
N ASP A 126 -1.11 -16.49 -19.93
CA ASP A 126 -1.79 -15.99 -18.73
C ASP A 126 -2.43 -17.15 -17.94
N ASP A 127 -3.01 -18.14 -18.63
CA ASP A 127 -3.54 -19.36 -18.02
C ASP A 127 -2.42 -20.18 -17.35
N ILE A 128 -1.27 -20.36 -18.02
CA ILE A 128 -0.12 -21.08 -17.46
C ILE A 128 0.42 -20.37 -16.21
N VAL A 129 0.59 -19.04 -16.27
CA VAL A 129 1.04 -18.20 -15.15
C VAL A 129 0.08 -18.37 -13.96
N THR A 130 -1.22 -18.28 -14.22
CA THR A 130 -2.28 -18.40 -13.21
C THR A 130 -2.27 -19.78 -12.57
N GLU A 131 -2.24 -20.86 -13.36
CA GLU A 131 -2.23 -22.23 -12.85
C GLU A 131 -0.94 -22.56 -12.09
N THR A 132 0.20 -22.02 -12.51
CA THR A 132 1.48 -22.17 -11.80
C THR A 132 1.41 -21.51 -10.42
N ILE A 133 0.98 -20.25 -10.33
CA ILE A 133 0.84 -19.54 -9.05
C ILE A 133 -0.16 -20.25 -8.12
N LYS A 134 -1.30 -20.71 -8.65
CA LYS A 134 -2.28 -21.47 -7.87
C LYS A 134 -1.70 -22.77 -7.31
N LYS A 135 -0.91 -23.50 -8.10
CA LYS A 135 -0.23 -24.74 -7.65
C LYS A 135 0.76 -24.45 -6.53
N GLU A 136 1.64 -23.48 -6.71
CA GLU A 136 2.60 -23.05 -5.67
C GLU A 136 1.88 -22.62 -4.39
N THR A 137 0.83 -21.80 -4.52
CA THR A 137 0.03 -21.33 -3.37
C THR A 137 -0.63 -22.50 -2.65
N LYS A 138 -1.16 -23.49 -3.39
CA LYS A 138 -1.77 -24.68 -2.82
C LYS A 138 -0.75 -25.56 -2.07
N GLN A 139 0.48 -25.64 -2.56
CA GLN A 139 1.57 -26.35 -1.87
C GLN A 139 1.92 -25.62 -0.58
N MET A 140 2.13 -24.31 -0.64
CA MET A 140 2.49 -23.49 0.53
C MET A 140 1.42 -23.53 1.62
N LYS A 141 0.13 -23.56 1.26
CA LYS A 141 -0.97 -23.72 2.21
C LYS A 141 -0.99 -25.05 2.96
N LYS A 142 -0.43 -26.11 2.37
CA LYS A 142 -0.38 -27.44 3.00
C LYS A 142 0.81 -27.57 3.95
N LYS A 143 1.88 -26.81 3.71
CA LYS A 143 3.09 -26.81 4.50
C LYS A 143 2.88 -26.01 5.78
N LYS A 144 3.51 -26.45 6.87
CA LYS A 144 3.65 -25.64 8.09
C LYS A 144 4.74 -24.60 7.85
N SER A 145 4.34 -23.45 7.31
CA SER A 145 5.24 -22.34 7.05
C SER A 145 5.40 -21.39 8.23
N LEU A 146 6.37 -20.49 8.15
CA LEU A 146 6.55 -19.41 9.13
C LEU A 146 5.28 -18.56 9.29
N PHE A 147 4.48 -18.42 8.23
CA PHE A 147 3.19 -17.71 8.24
C PHE A 147 2.08 -18.46 8.99
N SER A 148 2.24 -19.77 9.21
CA SER A 148 1.29 -20.64 9.91
C SER A 148 1.59 -20.84 11.40
N ARG A 149 2.67 -20.24 11.91
CA ARG A 149 3.06 -20.36 13.31
C ARG A 149 1.97 -19.81 14.24
N GLN A 150 1.79 -20.48 15.37
CA GLN A 150 0.95 -19.95 16.42
C GLN A 150 1.58 -18.67 16.98
N PHE A 151 0.76 -17.66 17.23
CA PHE A 151 1.20 -16.40 17.80
C PHE A 151 1.43 -16.54 19.32
N ASN A 152 2.68 -16.38 19.75
CA ASN A 152 3.13 -16.32 21.14
C ASN A 152 4.46 -15.54 21.24
N ALA A 153 4.99 -15.31 22.45
CA ALA A 153 6.22 -14.54 22.65
C ALA A 153 7.45 -15.16 21.95
N GLU A 154 7.65 -16.47 22.12
CA GLU A 154 8.74 -17.21 21.49
C GLU A 154 8.71 -17.12 19.95
N SER A 155 7.55 -17.31 19.34
CA SER A 155 7.36 -17.23 17.90
C SER A 155 7.64 -15.82 17.35
N LEU A 156 7.43 -14.78 18.15
CA LEU A 156 7.74 -13.40 17.79
C LEU A 156 9.24 -13.13 17.82
N GLU A 157 9.94 -13.68 18.81
CA GLU A 157 11.40 -13.51 18.97
C GLU A 157 12.17 -14.24 17.88
N ILE A 158 11.73 -15.45 17.52
CA ILE A 158 12.41 -16.30 16.53
C ILE A 158 12.08 -15.86 15.09
N PHE A 159 10.98 -15.16 14.86
CA PHE A 159 10.54 -14.85 13.50
C PHE A 159 11.52 -13.92 12.75
N SER A 160 12.04 -14.40 11.62
CA SER A 160 12.86 -13.62 10.69
C SER A 160 12.18 -13.47 9.34
N TRP A 161 12.13 -12.22 8.86
CA TRP A 161 11.67 -11.93 7.50
C TRP A 161 12.58 -12.51 6.43
N GLU A 162 13.88 -12.64 6.70
CA GLU A 162 14.85 -13.19 5.75
C GLU A 162 14.63 -14.69 5.56
N GLU A 163 14.44 -15.43 6.65
CA GLU A 163 14.10 -16.86 6.62
C GLU A 163 12.76 -17.09 5.92
N ALA A 164 11.76 -16.26 6.20
CA ALA A 164 10.49 -16.30 5.49
C ALA A 164 10.66 -16.10 3.98
N MET A 165 11.60 -15.27 3.53
CA MET A 165 11.85 -15.10 2.09
C MET A 165 12.56 -16.29 1.47
N LEU A 166 13.47 -16.93 2.20
CA LEU A 166 14.12 -18.16 1.74
C LEU A 166 13.08 -19.28 1.55
N GLU A 167 12.17 -19.44 2.51
CA GLU A 167 11.07 -20.40 2.41
C GLU A 167 10.18 -20.11 1.18
N ILE A 168 9.83 -18.85 0.94
CA ILE A 168 9.04 -18.47 -0.25
C ILE A 168 9.79 -18.73 -1.54
N GLN A 169 11.09 -18.43 -1.58
CA GLN A 169 11.89 -18.63 -2.78
C GLN A 169 12.01 -20.12 -3.14
N GLU A 170 12.02 -21.00 -2.13
CA GLU A 170 12.05 -22.44 -2.31
C GLU A 170 10.67 -23.02 -2.70
N ASP A 171 9.61 -22.65 -1.98
CA ASP A 171 8.28 -23.25 -2.14
C ASP A 171 7.41 -22.58 -3.21
N MET A 172 7.67 -21.30 -3.51
CA MET A 172 6.92 -20.50 -4.48
C MET A 172 7.87 -19.68 -5.40
N PRO A 173 8.81 -20.34 -6.10
CA PRO A 173 9.85 -19.67 -6.88
C PRO A 173 9.29 -18.81 -8.00
N PHE A 174 8.23 -19.25 -8.69
CA PHE A 174 7.64 -18.48 -9.78
C PHE A 174 6.95 -17.22 -9.26
N PHE A 175 6.16 -17.34 -8.19
CA PHE A 175 5.56 -16.18 -7.52
C PHE A 175 6.61 -15.20 -6.99
N PHE A 176 7.69 -15.71 -6.38
CA PHE A 176 8.81 -14.91 -5.89
C PHE A 176 9.45 -14.09 -7.02
N LEU A 177 9.69 -14.71 -8.18
CA LEU A 177 10.24 -14.03 -9.36
C LEU A 177 9.29 -12.94 -9.88
N CYS A 178 7.99 -13.23 -9.98
CA CYS A 178 6.99 -12.25 -10.40
C CYS A 178 6.96 -11.02 -9.47
N LEU A 179 6.94 -11.22 -8.16
CA LEU A 179 6.98 -10.11 -7.20
C LEU A 179 8.31 -9.37 -7.24
N SER A 180 9.43 -10.07 -7.40
CA SER A 180 10.75 -9.45 -7.50
C SER A 180 10.87 -8.55 -8.72
N ALA A 181 10.24 -8.91 -9.83
CA ALA A 181 10.19 -8.08 -11.03
C ALA A 181 9.22 -6.89 -10.89
N ALA A 182 8.15 -7.02 -10.10
CA ALA A 182 7.16 -5.96 -9.90
C ALA A 182 7.55 -4.92 -8.83
N MET A 183 8.41 -5.31 -7.88
CA MET A 183 8.85 -4.47 -6.78
C MET A 183 10.13 -3.70 -7.14
N PRO A 184 10.32 -2.47 -6.61
CA PRO A 184 11.59 -1.76 -6.79
C PRO A 184 12.73 -2.58 -6.19
N SER A 185 13.90 -2.54 -6.84
CA SER A 185 15.09 -3.22 -6.34
C SER A 185 15.56 -2.60 -5.02
N SER A 186 16.42 -3.30 -4.26
CA SER A 186 17.01 -2.72 -3.06
C SER A 186 17.80 -1.44 -3.36
N ALA A 187 18.45 -1.38 -4.52
CA ALA A 187 19.13 -0.18 -5.02
C ALA A 187 18.15 0.98 -5.26
N ASP A 188 17.03 0.72 -5.95
CA ASP A 188 16.00 1.75 -6.18
C ASP A 188 15.41 2.27 -4.86
N MET A 189 15.26 1.40 -3.85
CA MET A 189 14.78 1.80 -2.52
C MET A 189 15.77 2.69 -1.77
N GLN A 190 17.08 2.50 -1.97
CA GLN A 190 18.11 3.38 -1.39
C GLN A 190 18.02 4.78 -1.98
N GLU A 191 17.83 4.89 -3.30
CA GLU A 191 17.71 6.17 -3.99
C GLU A 191 16.42 6.94 -3.65
N GLN A 192 15.30 6.24 -3.47
CA GLN A 192 14.02 6.87 -3.15
C GLN A 192 13.99 7.56 -1.77
N ASP A 193 14.70 7.04 -0.76
CA ASP A 193 14.74 7.68 0.57
C ASP A 193 15.56 8.99 0.56
N LEU A 194 16.49 9.14 -0.39
CA LEU A 194 17.30 10.35 -0.56
C LEU A 194 16.50 11.53 -1.13
N GLN A 195 15.44 11.28 -1.89
CA GLN A 195 14.62 12.35 -2.49
C GLN A 195 13.77 13.11 -1.44
N GLY A 196 13.64 12.58 -0.22
CA GLY A 196 12.86 13.19 0.86
C GLY A 196 13.67 13.86 1.98
N LYS A 197 14.99 13.64 2.06
CA LYS A 197 15.84 14.11 3.18
C LYS A 197 16.96 15.03 2.69
N ARG A 198 17.15 16.17 3.38
CA ARG A 198 18.27 17.11 3.16
C ARG A 198 19.64 16.54 3.56
N THR A 199 19.68 15.38 4.21
CA THR A 199 20.89 14.70 4.66
C THR A 199 21.13 13.47 3.81
N LYS A 200 22.28 13.43 3.12
CA LYS A 200 22.80 12.30 2.32
C LYS A 200 23.21 11.12 3.21
N SER A 201 22.30 10.58 4.03
CA SER A 201 22.53 9.27 4.62
C SER A 201 21.91 8.26 3.68
N GLU A 202 22.73 7.59 2.89
CA GLU A 202 22.31 6.41 2.14
C GLU A 202 21.73 5.38 3.12
N MET A 203 20.65 4.73 2.72
CA MET A 203 20.10 3.62 3.48
C MET A 203 21.09 2.46 3.41
N PRO A 204 21.52 1.88 4.55
CA PRO A 204 22.36 0.70 4.51
C PRO A 204 21.67 -0.42 3.73
N ASP A 205 22.42 -1.14 2.90
CA ASP A 205 21.88 -2.19 2.02
C ASP A 205 21.07 -3.25 2.78
N LYS A 206 21.54 -3.62 3.97
CA LYS A 206 20.82 -4.52 4.88
C LYS A 206 19.41 -4.02 5.22
N GLN A 207 19.22 -2.73 5.46
CA GLN A 207 17.89 -2.15 5.74
C GLN A 207 17.00 -2.12 4.51
N ALA A 208 17.57 -1.81 3.33
CA ALA A 208 16.83 -1.83 2.07
C ALA A 208 16.33 -3.26 1.76
N ARG A 209 17.21 -4.26 1.91
CA ARG A 209 16.87 -5.68 1.78
C ARG A 209 15.78 -6.09 2.77
N GLN A 210 15.91 -5.72 4.04
CA GLN A 210 14.92 -6.04 5.07
C GLN A 210 13.54 -5.45 4.74
N ARG A 211 13.48 -4.19 4.30
CA ARG A 211 12.22 -3.55 3.88
C ARG A 211 11.60 -4.25 2.68
N TRP A 212 12.41 -4.67 1.73
CA TRP A 212 11.94 -5.46 0.59
C TRP A 212 11.33 -6.79 1.05
N CYS A 213 12.02 -7.53 1.93
CA CYS A 213 11.53 -8.79 2.50
C CYS A 213 10.20 -8.60 3.24
N GLN A 214 10.09 -7.55 4.05
CA GLN A 214 8.85 -7.20 4.76
C GLN A 214 7.70 -6.94 3.79
N ARG A 215 7.92 -6.16 2.73
CA ARG A 215 6.87 -5.84 1.74
C ARG A 215 6.40 -7.09 1.00
N VAL A 216 7.32 -7.88 0.46
CA VAL A 216 7.01 -9.10 -0.28
C VAL A 216 6.33 -10.13 0.63
N GLY A 217 6.88 -10.37 1.82
CA GLY A 217 6.29 -11.27 2.79
C GLY A 217 4.93 -10.83 3.31
N THR A 218 4.69 -9.53 3.43
CA THR A 218 3.34 -9.01 3.77
C THR A 218 2.35 -9.25 2.64
N ILE A 219 2.75 -9.07 1.37
CA ILE A 219 1.87 -9.38 0.23
C ILE A 219 1.48 -10.86 0.25
N LEU A 220 2.45 -11.76 0.43
CA LEU A 220 2.13 -13.19 0.51
C LEU A 220 1.28 -13.53 1.73
N SER A 221 1.56 -12.94 2.90
CA SER A 221 0.78 -13.23 4.10
C SER A 221 -0.69 -12.84 3.92
N ILE A 222 -0.99 -11.74 3.23
CA ILE A 222 -2.37 -11.36 2.87
C ILE A 222 -3.03 -12.44 2.02
N ILE A 223 -2.33 -12.95 1.00
CA ILE A 223 -2.85 -14.01 0.10
C ILE A 223 -3.14 -15.29 0.89
N LEU A 224 -2.18 -15.76 1.69
CA LEU A 224 -2.33 -16.98 2.49
C LEU A 224 -3.42 -16.84 3.56
N TYR A 225 -3.45 -15.68 4.24
CA TYR A 225 -4.48 -15.35 5.23
C TYR A 225 -5.87 -15.33 4.60
N SER A 226 -6.03 -14.72 3.43
CA SER A 226 -7.31 -14.64 2.72
C SER A 226 -7.85 -16.03 2.35
N HIS A 227 -6.97 -16.98 2.09
CA HIS A 227 -7.36 -18.36 1.83
C HIS A 227 -7.71 -19.16 3.08
N GLN A 228 -6.93 -19.04 4.16
CA GLN A 228 -7.14 -19.79 5.41
C GLN A 228 -6.80 -18.92 6.64
N PRO A 229 -7.73 -18.05 7.08
CA PRO A 229 -7.47 -17.05 8.12
C PRO A 229 -7.16 -17.62 9.51
N LEU A 230 -7.53 -18.87 9.75
CA LEU A 230 -7.29 -19.56 11.01
C LEU A 230 -5.89 -20.19 11.07
N VAL A 231 -5.31 -20.52 9.92
CA VAL A 231 -4.01 -21.19 9.81
C VAL A 231 -2.92 -20.14 9.59
N HIS A 232 -3.06 -19.30 8.57
CA HIS A 232 -2.02 -18.34 8.18
C HIS A 232 -2.27 -16.94 8.76
N GLY A 233 -2.55 -16.88 10.06
CA GLY A 233 -2.91 -15.64 10.75
C GLY A 233 -1.76 -14.96 11.48
N PHE A 234 -0.54 -15.49 11.42
CA PHE A 234 0.58 -15.05 12.27
C PHE A 234 0.88 -13.56 12.09
N ILE A 235 1.16 -13.12 10.85
CA ILE A 235 1.51 -11.73 10.53
C ILE A 235 0.36 -10.76 10.85
N GLN A 236 -0.87 -11.12 10.48
CA GLN A 236 -2.07 -10.33 10.77
C GLN A 236 -2.32 -10.18 12.27
N THR A 237 -1.96 -11.19 13.07
CA THR A 237 -2.00 -11.14 14.53
C THR A 237 -0.92 -10.20 15.06
N CYS A 238 0.32 -10.31 14.56
CA CYS A 238 1.41 -9.41 14.93
C CYS A 238 1.03 -7.93 14.69
N ILE A 239 0.56 -7.61 13.48
CA ILE A 239 0.16 -6.26 13.11
C ILE A 239 -1.00 -5.78 13.99
N GLY A 240 -2.05 -6.60 14.14
CA GLY A 240 -3.21 -6.24 14.96
C GLY A 240 -2.83 -5.99 16.43
N THR A 241 -2.05 -6.89 17.04
CA THR A 241 -1.59 -6.79 18.42
C THR A 241 -0.73 -5.55 18.62
N PHE A 242 0.23 -5.30 17.73
CA PHE A 242 1.07 -4.10 17.78
C PHE A 242 0.23 -2.82 17.73
N LEU A 243 -0.71 -2.71 16.79
CA LEU A 243 -1.57 -1.54 16.67
C LEU A 243 -2.46 -1.35 17.91
N TRP A 244 -3.02 -2.43 18.44
CA TRP A 244 -3.85 -2.38 19.66
C TRP A 244 -3.04 -1.89 20.87
N MET A 245 -1.84 -2.43 21.08
CA MET A 245 -0.97 -2.02 22.18
C MET A 245 -0.54 -0.56 22.08
N ASN A 246 -0.45 -0.01 20.86
CA ASN A 246 -0.18 1.41 20.61
C ASN A 246 -1.44 2.30 20.62
N GLY A 247 -2.57 1.80 21.11
CA GLY A 247 -3.81 2.59 21.28
C GLY A 247 -4.55 2.90 19.98
N CYS A 248 -4.31 2.14 18.91
CA CYS A 248 -5.05 2.34 17.66
C CYS A 248 -6.55 2.08 17.86
N SER A 249 -7.38 2.94 17.26
CA SER A 249 -8.83 2.79 17.37
C SER A 249 -9.33 1.50 16.72
N GLN A 250 -10.45 0.98 17.24
CA GLN A 250 -11.10 -0.21 16.68
C GLN A 250 -11.54 -0.03 15.22
N MET A 251 -11.84 1.22 14.83
CA MET A 251 -12.21 1.53 13.45
C MET A 251 -11.04 1.29 12.49
N VAL A 252 -9.81 1.65 12.90
CA VAL A 252 -8.60 1.38 12.10
C VAL A 252 -8.40 -0.13 11.93
N LEU A 253 -8.54 -0.91 13.01
CA LEU A 253 -8.46 -2.37 12.92
C LEU A 253 -9.55 -2.98 12.04
N LYS A 254 -10.76 -2.44 12.07
CA LYS A 254 -11.85 -2.89 11.18
C LYS A 254 -11.50 -2.65 9.70
N VAL A 255 -10.95 -1.48 9.38
CA VAL A 255 -10.52 -1.14 8.01
C VAL A 255 -9.36 -2.02 7.57
N LEU A 256 -8.33 -2.18 8.39
CA LEU A 256 -7.16 -3.02 8.07
C LEU A 256 -7.52 -4.50 7.94
N HIS A 257 -8.50 -4.97 8.71
CA HIS A 257 -9.01 -6.31 8.57
C HIS A 257 -9.68 -6.55 7.21
N ALA A 258 -10.44 -5.57 6.70
CA ALA A 258 -11.04 -5.66 5.37
C ALA A 258 -10.00 -5.76 4.24
N PHE A 259 -8.80 -5.21 4.44
CA PHE A 259 -7.66 -5.35 3.53
C PHE A 259 -6.82 -6.62 3.75
N GLY A 260 -7.17 -7.46 4.74
CA GLY A 260 -6.38 -8.65 5.09
C GLY A 260 -5.04 -8.33 5.78
N LEU A 261 -4.86 -7.09 6.25
CA LEU A 261 -3.63 -6.62 6.91
C LEU A 261 -3.61 -6.90 8.41
N SER A 262 -4.77 -7.04 9.03
CA SER A 262 -4.89 -7.39 10.46
C SER A 262 -6.01 -8.40 10.69
N ARG A 263 -5.99 -9.02 11.87
CA ARG A 263 -7.17 -9.77 12.34
C ARG A 263 -8.30 -8.82 12.71
N ALA A 264 -9.50 -9.37 12.80
CA ALA A 264 -10.63 -8.70 13.43
C ALA A 264 -10.32 -8.40 14.91
N ARG A 265 -11.06 -7.45 15.49
CA ARG A 265 -10.92 -7.02 16.89
C ARG A 265 -10.80 -8.21 17.85
N THR A 266 -11.68 -9.19 17.74
CA THR A 266 -11.69 -10.37 18.61
C THR A 266 -10.38 -11.14 18.52
N GLY A 267 -9.92 -11.47 17.31
CA GLY A 267 -8.65 -12.16 17.09
C GLY A 267 -7.44 -11.36 17.56
N THR A 268 -7.46 -10.03 17.42
CA THR A 268 -6.41 -9.14 17.96
C THR A 268 -6.39 -9.17 19.49
N MET A 269 -7.56 -9.07 20.14
CA MET A 269 -7.64 -9.13 21.60
C MET A 269 -7.18 -10.49 22.13
N THR A 270 -7.49 -11.59 21.45
CA THR A 270 -6.95 -12.91 21.79
C THR A 270 -5.42 -12.93 21.74
N GLY A 271 -4.81 -12.33 20.71
CA GLY A 271 -3.35 -12.22 20.61
C GLY A 271 -2.75 -11.40 21.76
N VAL A 272 -3.34 -10.24 22.07
CA VAL A 272 -2.91 -9.37 23.19
C VAL A 272 -3.00 -10.11 24.52
N ASN A 273 -4.12 -10.80 24.77
CA ASN A 273 -4.32 -11.57 25.99
C ASN A 273 -3.31 -12.71 26.09
N SER A 274 -3.01 -13.41 24.98
CA SER A 274 -1.98 -14.46 24.97
C SER A 274 -0.59 -13.93 25.36
N LEU A 275 -0.20 -12.74 24.89
CA LEU A 275 1.07 -12.13 25.33
C LEU A 275 1.04 -11.73 26.81
N ARG A 276 -0.09 -11.18 27.28
CA ARG A 276 -0.26 -10.83 28.69
C ARG A 276 -0.15 -12.05 29.59
N ASP A 277 -0.81 -13.15 29.22
CA ASP A 277 -0.81 -14.38 29.99
C ASP A 277 0.60 -15.00 30.06
N ASN A 278 1.37 -14.94 28.96
CA ASN A 278 2.77 -15.35 28.97
C ASN A 278 3.62 -14.46 29.90
N ALA A 279 3.48 -13.15 29.79
CA ALA A 279 4.22 -12.21 30.66
C ALA A 279 3.90 -12.42 32.15
N VAL A 280 2.64 -12.72 32.49
CA VAL A 280 2.25 -13.04 33.88
C VAL A 280 2.92 -14.33 34.36
N LYS A 281 3.00 -15.36 33.51
CA LYS A 281 3.71 -16.62 33.83
C LYS A 281 5.21 -16.36 34.03
N ASP A 282 5.83 -15.56 33.17
CA ASP A 282 7.25 -15.25 33.25
C ASP A 282 7.59 -14.49 34.54
N ILE A 283 6.76 -13.51 34.93
CA ILE A 283 6.90 -12.78 36.20
C ILE A 283 6.72 -13.72 37.40
N ALA A 284 5.76 -14.64 37.34
CA ALA A 284 5.54 -15.62 38.41
C ALA A 284 6.74 -16.56 38.58
N ASN A 285 7.31 -17.04 37.46
CA ASN A 285 8.51 -17.87 37.46
C ASN A 285 9.73 -17.12 38.01
N TRP A 286 9.90 -15.85 37.65
CA TRP A 286 11.00 -15.02 38.16
C TRP A 286 10.91 -14.79 39.67
N LYS A 287 9.69 -14.59 40.21
CA LYS A 287 9.48 -14.43 41.66
C LYS A 287 9.69 -15.72 42.47
N ALA A 288 9.71 -16.87 41.81
CA ALA A 288 9.89 -18.17 42.46
C ALA A 288 11.37 -18.63 42.50
N GLN A 289 12.28 -17.88 41.86
CA GLN A 289 13.73 -18.05 41.90
C GLN A 289 14.34 -17.12 42.96
#